data_AF-A0AAN8G0F4-F1
#
_entry.id   AF-A0AAN8G0F4-F1
#
_cell.length_a   1.000
_cell.length_b   1.000
_cell.length_c   1.000
_cell.angle_alpha   90.00
_cell.angle_beta   90.00
_cell.angle_gamma   90.00
#
_symmetry.space_group_name_H-M   'P 1'
#
loop_
_entity.id
_entity.type
_entity.pdbx_description
1 polymer ?
#
loop_
_entity_poly.entity_id
_entity_poly.type
_entity_poly.pdbx_seq_one_letter_code
_entity_poly.pdbx_strand_id
1 'polypeptide(L)'
;RHQAAMTVLNGHVVVCLFADRDSPLIGLRNFIMPLRASNFHYHELKHVVIVGDLDYLRKEWKTLYNLPKISILNFDDTLGFFPLRGGDRSPLGSPISMQKKGARFGTNVPMITELVNDSNVQFLDQDDDDDPDTELYLTQPFACGTAFAISVLDSLMSTTYFNDSALTLIRTLVTGGATPELELILAEGAGLRGGYSTPETLSNRDRCRIAQIALHDNPYEGIGVYVLEQFDPGLEYEPGKRQF
;
A
#
# COMPACT_ATOMS: atom_id res chain seq x y z
N ARG A 1 3.71 11.56 -21.31
CA ARG A 1 5.15 11.29 -21.04
C ARG A 1 5.92 12.57 -20.67
N HIS A 2 6.01 13.61 -21.51
CA HIS A 2 6.70 14.87 -21.18
C HIS A 2 6.19 15.58 -19.91
N GLN A 3 4.87 15.57 -19.66
CA GLN A 3 4.30 16.21 -18.47
C GLN A 3 4.64 15.47 -17.16
N ALA A 4 4.70 14.14 -17.17
CA ALA A 4 5.10 13.35 -16.00
C ALA A 4 6.59 13.48 -15.68
N ALA A 5 7.44 13.71 -16.70
CA ALA A 5 8.86 13.99 -16.50
C ALA A 5 9.14 15.39 -15.93
N MET A 6 8.20 16.34 -16.05
CA MET A 6 8.34 17.69 -15.48
C MET A 6 7.81 17.78 -14.04
N THR A 7 7.01 16.81 -13.59
CA THR A 7 6.47 16.79 -12.22
C THR A 7 7.40 15.98 -11.33
N VAL A 8 8.16 16.63 -10.46
CA VAL A 8 8.95 15.94 -9.44
C VAL A 8 8.01 15.46 -8.33
N LEU A 9 7.83 14.14 -8.24
CA LEU A 9 7.05 13.51 -7.17
C LEU A 9 8.01 12.83 -6.18
N ASN A 10 7.91 13.21 -4.90
CA ASN A 10 8.63 12.57 -3.80
C ASN A 10 7.61 12.10 -2.74
N GLY A 11 7.85 10.94 -2.11
CA GLY A 11 6.95 10.37 -1.10
C GLY A 11 5.54 10.04 -1.66
N HIS A 12 5.46 9.58 -2.90
CA HIS A 12 4.22 9.25 -3.59
C HIS A 12 4.00 7.73 -3.62
N VAL A 13 2.76 7.31 -3.90
CA VAL A 13 2.38 5.90 -4.08
C VAL A 13 2.19 5.65 -5.56
N VAL A 14 2.81 4.59 -6.09
CA VAL A 14 2.60 4.13 -7.46
C VAL A 14 1.79 2.83 -7.41
N VAL A 15 0.68 2.79 -8.13
CA VAL A 15 -0.18 1.60 -8.23
C VAL A 15 -0.02 1.05 -9.65
N CYS A 16 0.66 -0.09 -9.78
CA CYS A 16 0.81 -0.80 -11.04
C CYS A 16 -0.38 -1.73 -11.24
N LEU A 17 -1.23 -1.42 -12.21
CA LEU A 17 -2.49 -2.11 -12.46
C LEU A 17 -2.42 -2.91 -13.75
N PHE A 18 -2.56 -4.23 -13.62
CA PHE A 18 -2.62 -5.17 -14.74
C PHE A 18 -4.08 -5.60 -14.95
N ALA A 19 -4.81 -4.84 -15.74
CA ALA A 19 -6.20 -5.13 -16.07
C ALA A 19 -6.56 -4.56 -17.45
N ASP A 20 -7.33 -5.34 -18.20
CA ASP A 20 -7.79 -4.99 -19.55
C ASP A 20 -9.23 -4.47 -19.52
N ARG A 21 -9.69 -3.91 -20.64
CA ARG A 21 -11.07 -3.42 -20.79
C ARG A 21 -12.14 -4.43 -20.36
N ASP A 22 -11.93 -5.72 -20.55
CA ASP A 22 -12.89 -6.78 -20.23
C ASP A 22 -12.70 -7.37 -18.82
N SER A 23 -11.63 -6.98 -18.11
CA SER A 23 -11.38 -7.42 -16.74
C SER A 23 -12.44 -6.89 -15.77
N PRO A 24 -12.78 -7.66 -14.72
CA PRO A 24 -13.69 -7.22 -13.67
C PRO A 24 -13.14 -6.02 -12.90
N LEU A 25 -14.03 -5.25 -12.27
CA LEU A 25 -13.63 -4.11 -11.44
C LEU A 25 -12.99 -4.61 -10.14
N ILE A 26 -11.79 -4.14 -9.84
CA ILE A 26 -11.07 -4.42 -8.60
C ILE A 26 -11.61 -3.51 -7.48
N GLY A 27 -12.03 -2.29 -7.85
CA GLY A 27 -12.55 -1.31 -6.89
C GLY A 27 -11.42 -0.55 -6.21
N LEU A 28 -10.60 0.14 -7.01
CA LEU A 28 -9.49 1.00 -6.58
C LEU A 28 -9.90 2.04 -5.53
N ARG A 29 -11.18 2.40 -5.47
CA ARG A 29 -11.75 3.24 -4.41
C ARG A 29 -11.42 2.69 -3.02
N ASN A 30 -11.50 1.39 -2.81
CA ASN A 30 -11.26 0.76 -1.50
C ASN A 30 -9.79 0.88 -1.08
N PHE A 31 -8.86 0.92 -2.04
CA PHE A 31 -7.45 1.15 -1.80
C PHE A 31 -7.14 2.64 -1.55
N ILE A 32 -7.76 3.55 -2.29
CA ILE A 32 -7.43 4.99 -2.23
C ILE A 32 -8.14 5.71 -1.08
N MET A 33 -9.35 5.30 -0.68
CA MET A 33 -10.11 5.95 0.40
C MET A 33 -9.33 6.03 1.73
N PRO A 34 -8.66 4.97 2.22
CA PRO A 34 -7.87 5.05 3.45
C PRO A 34 -6.69 6.03 3.34
N LEU A 35 -6.06 6.13 2.17
CA LEU A 35 -5.00 7.09 1.87
C LEU A 35 -5.48 8.55 1.77
N ARG A 36 -6.80 8.76 1.87
CA ARG A 36 -7.48 10.05 1.82
C ARG A 36 -8.33 10.30 3.06
N ALA A 37 -8.08 9.54 4.13
CA ALA A 37 -8.79 9.71 5.38
C ALA A 37 -8.66 11.15 5.91
N SER A 38 -9.75 11.65 6.52
CA SER A 38 -9.87 13.03 6.97
C SER A 38 -8.97 13.37 8.15
N ASN A 39 -8.41 12.36 8.79
CA ASN A 39 -7.35 12.46 9.77
C ASN A 39 -5.98 12.66 9.11
N PHE A 40 -5.85 13.15 7.88
CA PHE A 40 -4.58 13.61 7.32
C PHE A 40 -4.74 15.04 6.82
N HIS A 41 -3.73 15.88 7.04
CA HIS A 41 -3.74 17.21 6.45
C HIS A 41 -3.50 17.12 4.94
N TYR A 42 -4.06 18.08 4.19
CA TYR A 42 -3.95 18.08 2.74
C TYR A 42 -2.50 18.02 2.24
N HIS A 43 -1.56 18.66 2.94
CA HIS A 43 -0.14 18.62 2.57
C HIS A 43 0.52 17.26 2.84
N GLU A 44 0.06 16.51 3.85
CA GLU A 44 0.56 15.16 4.21
C GLU A 44 0.06 14.07 3.26
N LEU A 45 -1.02 14.33 2.50
CA LEU A 45 -1.57 13.35 1.56
C LEU A 45 -0.54 12.97 0.49
N LYS A 46 -0.20 11.68 0.44
CA LYS A 46 0.65 11.10 -0.60
C LYS A 46 -0.07 11.16 -1.95
N HIS A 47 0.63 11.67 -2.96
CA HIS A 47 0.13 11.65 -4.33
C HIS A 47 0.05 10.20 -4.83
N VAL A 48 -1.05 9.81 -5.47
CA VAL A 48 -1.22 8.44 -5.99
C VAL A 48 -1.12 8.49 -7.52
N VAL A 49 -0.18 7.74 -8.08
CA VAL A 49 0.00 7.58 -9.53
C VAL A 49 -0.44 6.18 -9.91
N ILE A 50 -1.52 6.07 -10.68
CA ILE A 50 -2.03 4.80 -11.17
C ILE A 50 -1.48 4.57 -12.57
N VAL A 51 -0.77 3.45 -12.76
CA VAL A 51 -0.18 3.05 -14.04
C VAL A 51 -0.96 1.84 -14.55
N GLY A 52 -1.63 1.96 -15.70
CA GLY A 52 -2.44 0.87 -16.25
C GLY A 52 -3.14 1.26 -17.55
N ASP A 53 -4.04 0.38 -18.02
CA ASP A 53 -4.83 0.62 -19.22
C ASP A 53 -5.88 1.72 -19.02
N LEU A 54 -5.96 2.65 -19.98
CA LEU A 54 -6.88 3.79 -19.89
C LEU A 54 -8.35 3.37 -20.01
N ASP A 55 -8.68 2.34 -20.78
CA ASP A 55 -10.06 1.90 -20.96
C ASP A 55 -10.56 1.16 -19.71
N TYR A 56 -9.69 0.42 -19.02
CA TYR A 56 -9.99 -0.10 -17.69
C TYR A 56 -10.22 1.05 -16.69
N LEU A 57 -9.26 1.98 -16.59
CA LEU A 57 -9.31 3.06 -15.60
C LEU A 57 -10.51 3.99 -15.79
N ARG A 58 -11.00 4.16 -17.02
CA ARG A 58 -12.26 4.90 -17.29
C ARG A 58 -13.47 4.30 -16.58
N LYS A 59 -13.53 2.97 -16.42
CA LYS A 59 -14.62 2.31 -15.69
C LYS A 59 -14.54 2.63 -14.20
N GLU A 60 -13.35 2.54 -13.62
CA GLU A 60 -13.06 2.80 -12.20
C GLU A 60 -13.16 4.30 -11.84
N TRP A 61 -12.86 5.20 -12.78
CA TRP A 61 -12.73 6.65 -12.52
C TRP A 61 -13.97 7.29 -11.93
N LYS A 62 -15.17 6.77 -12.26
CA LYS A 62 -16.45 7.20 -11.67
C LYS A 62 -16.47 7.09 -10.14
N THR A 63 -15.61 6.27 -9.55
CA THR A 63 -15.52 6.12 -8.09
C THR A 63 -14.39 6.93 -7.46
N LEU A 64 -13.47 7.44 -8.29
CA LEU A 64 -12.22 8.09 -7.85
C LEU A 64 -12.21 9.61 -8.05
N TYR A 65 -13.03 10.15 -8.94
CA TYR A 65 -12.93 11.55 -9.39
C TYR A 65 -13.08 12.62 -8.28
N ASN A 66 -13.71 12.27 -7.15
CA ASN A 66 -13.86 13.17 -5.99
C ASN A 66 -12.67 13.14 -5.02
N LEU A 67 -11.67 12.29 -5.25
CA LEU A 67 -10.51 12.13 -4.37
C LEU A 67 -9.33 12.98 -4.88
N PRO A 68 -8.64 13.74 -4.00
CA PRO A 68 -7.57 14.64 -4.41
C PRO A 68 -6.26 13.90 -4.73
N LYS A 69 -5.34 14.56 -5.44
CA LYS A 69 -3.96 14.11 -5.69
C LYS A 69 -3.86 12.71 -6.32
N ILE A 70 -4.66 12.46 -7.36
CA ILE A 70 -4.59 11.25 -8.17
C ILE A 70 -4.10 11.63 -9.56
N SER A 71 -3.20 10.84 -10.12
CA SER A 71 -2.77 10.97 -11.52
C SER A 71 -2.78 9.60 -12.18
N ILE A 72 -3.13 9.58 -13.46
CA ILE A 72 -3.16 8.36 -14.27
C ILE A 72 -2.04 8.45 -15.30
N LEU A 73 -1.29 7.36 -15.42
CA LEU A 73 -0.31 7.16 -16.46
C LEU A 73 -0.77 5.95 -17.30
N ASN A 74 -0.89 6.14 -18.60
CA ASN A 74 -1.19 5.04 -19.50
C ASN A 74 -0.01 4.07 -19.54
N PHE A 75 -0.29 2.78 -19.41
CA PHE A 75 0.63 1.74 -19.81
C PHE A 75 0.83 1.85 -21.33
N ASP A 76 2.06 2.05 -21.76
CA ASP A 76 2.45 1.89 -23.16
C ASP A 76 3.52 0.81 -23.08
N ASP A 77 3.24 -0.33 -23.73
CA ASP A 77 4.01 -1.59 -23.71
C ASP A 77 5.52 -1.42 -23.95
N THR A 78 5.93 -0.22 -24.36
CA THR A 78 7.33 0.20 -24.45
C THR A 78 8.04 0.41 -23.09
N LEU A 79 7.37 0.27 -21.94
CA LEU A 79 8.01 0.37 -20.61
C LEU A 79 9.06 -0.73 -20.33
N GLY A 80 9.07 -1.82 -21.12
CA GLY A 80 10.13 -2.84 -21.10
C GLY A 80 10.95 -2.96 -22.39
N PHE A 81 10.48 -2.39 -23.49
CA PHE A 81 11.09 -2.54 -24.81
C PHE A 81 11.13 -1.21 -25.54
N PHE A 82 12.27 -0.54 -25.51
CA PHE A 82 12.60 0.45 -26.53
C PHE A 82 13.09 -0.31 -27.76
N PRO A 83 12.35 -0.41 -28.89
CA PRO A 83 13.03 -0.61 -30.15
C PRO A 83 13.82 0.67 -30.38
N LEU A 84 15.15 0.58 -30.42
CA LEU A 84 15.98 1.68 -30.93
C LEU A 84 15.44 2.05 -32.31
N ARG A 85 14.71 3.16 -32.41
CA ARG A 85 14.37 3.74 -33.70
C ARG A 85 15.61 4.43 -34.23
N GLY A 86 16.32 3.72 -35.11
CA GLY A 86 17.19 4.29 -36.14
C GLY A 86 18.68 4.12 -35.92
N GLY A 87 19.32 3.41 -36.86
CA GLY A 87 20.74 3.59 -37.19
C GLY A 87 21.65 2.41 -36.87
N ASP A 88 22.08 1.73 -37.92
CA ASP A 88 23.29 0.90 -38.03
C ASP A 88 23.28 -0.54 -37.48
N ARG A 89 22.92 -1.45 -38.40
CA ARG A 89 23.35 -2.86 -38.40
C ARG A 89 24.88 -2.91 -38.36
N SER A 90 25.45 -3.41 -37.26
CA SER A 90 26.84 -3.87 -37.24
C SER A 90 26.94 -5.18 -38.03
N PRO A 91 27.91 -5.37 -38.96
CA PRO A 91 27.95 -6.51 -39.86
C PRO A 91 28.57 -7.79 -39.25
N LEU A 92 28.73 -7.89 -37.93
CA LEU A 92 29.29 -9.09 -37.31
C LEU A 92 28.60 -9.37 -35.97
N GLY A 93 28.08 -10.59 -35.82
CA GLY A 93 27.18 -11.01 -34.74
C GLY A 93 27.83 -11.09 -33.36
N SER A 94 27.92 -9.96 -32.68
CA SER A 94 28.09 -9.90 -31.22
C SER A 94 26.73 -9.66 -30.53
N PRO A 95 26.41 -10.35 -29.43
CA PRO A 95 25.18 -10.10 -28.68
C PRO A 95 25.15 -8.63 -28.24
N ILE A 96 24.02 -7.98 -28.50
CA ILE A 96 23.76 -6.59 -28.13
C ILE A 96 23.94 -6.47 -26.62
N SER A 97 25.01 -5.80 -26.18
CA SER A 97 25.18 -5.36 -24.80
C SER A 97 24.02 -4.43 -24.47
N MET A 98 23.03 -4.95 -23.75
CA MET A 98 21.94 -4.19 -23.18
C MET A 98 22.51 -3.17 -22.18
N GLN A 99 22.74 -1.94 -22.62
CA GLN A 99 22.89 -0.84 -21.67
C GLN A 99 21.52 -0.54 -21.07
N LYS A 100 21.16 -1.29 -20.01
CA LYS A 100 20.19 -0.80 -19.01
C LYS A 100 20.69 0.58 -18.58
N LYS A 101 19.94 1.64 -18.84
CA LYS A 101 20.03 2.85 -18.00
C LYS A 101 19.59 2.39 -16.62
N GLY A 102 20.55 1.88 -15.84
CA GLY A 102 20.29 1.25 -14.56
C GLY A 102 19.58 2.23 -13.64
N ALA A 103 18.48 1.79 -13.05
CA ALA A 103 18.01 2.38 -11.81
C ALA A 103 19.16 2.24 -10.81
N ARG A 104 19.74 3.35 -10.36
CA ARG A 104 20.86 3.33 -9.40
C ARG A 104 20.47 2.77 -8.03
N PHE A 105 19.17 2.64 -7.76
CA PHE A 105 18.58 2.23 -6.47
C PHE A 105 17.31 1.37 -6.66
N GLY A 106 17.31 0.43 -7.61
CA GLY A 106 16.11 -0.37 -7.91
C GLY A 106 15.68 -1.33 -6.79
N THR A 107 16.64 -1.90 -6.04
CA THR A 107 16.38 -2.90 -4.98
C THR A 107 15.82 -2.29 -3.69
N ASN A 108 16.04 -0.99 -3.44
CA ASN A 108 15.60 -0.33 -2.22
C ASN A 108 14.22 0.34 -2.37
N VAL A 109 13.52 0.10 -3.48
CA VAL A 109 12.16 0.61 -3.65
C VAL A 109 11.21 -0.31 -2.88
N PRO A 110 10.50 0.19 -1.85
CA PRO A 110 9.53 -0.63 -1.14
C PRO A 110 8.35 -0.95 -2.08
N MET A 111 8.11 -2.24 -2.30
CA MET A 111 7.02 -2.74 -3.14
C MET A 111 6.20 -3.74 -2.34
N ILE A 112 4.88 -3.72 -2.56
CA ILE A 112 3.96 -4.73 -2.03
C ILE A 112 3.27 -5.35 -3.23
N THR A 113 3.32 -6.68 -3.34
CA THR A 113 2.73 -7.44 -4.44
C THR A 113 1.56 -8.27 -3.96
N GLU A 114 0.40 -8.10 -4.60
CA GLU A 114 -0.75 -8.98 -4.38
C GLU A 114 -0.51 -10.32 -5.09
N LEU A 115 -0.70 -11.42 -4.36
CA LEU A 115 -0.57 -12.78 -4.88
C LEU A 115 -1.91 -13.51 -4.83
N VAL A 116 -2.25 -14.16 -5.94
CA VAL A 116 -3.41 -15.06 -6.04
C VAL A 116 -3.03 -16.48 -5.59
N ASN A 117 -1.80 -16.92 -5.92
CA ASN A 117 -1.28 -18.22 -5.55
C ASN A 117 -0.13 -18.06 -4.56
N ASP A 118 -0.26 -18.66 -3.39
CA ASP A 118 0.70 -18.55 -2.29
C ASP A 118 2.07 -19.09 -2.69
N SER A 119 2.12 -20.18 -3.47
CA SER A 119 3.38 -20.77 -3.96
C SER A 119 4.20 -19.85 -4.88
N ASN A 120 3.62 -18.75 -5.38
CA ASN A 120 4.37 -17.79 -6.20
C ASN A 120 5.23 -16.85 -5.35
N VAL A 121 5.09 -16.87 -4.02
CA VAL A 121 5.85 -16.00 -3.11
C VAL A 121 7.36 -16.21 -3.22
N GLN A 122 7.81 -17.46 -3.47
CA GLN A 122 9.21 -17.84 -3.67
C GLN A 122 9.88 -17.09 -4.83
N PHE A 123 9.12 -16.54 -5.78
CA PHE A 123 9.70 -15.82 -6.93
C PHE A 123 9.99 -14.34 -6.64
N LEU A 124 9.65 -13.84 -5.45
CA LEU A 124 9.79 -12.42 -5.10
C LEU A 124 11.17 -12.09 -4.53
N ASP A 125 11.81 -13.02 -3.82
CA ASP A 125 13.13 -12.84 -3.25
C ASP A 125 14.06 -13.95 -3.74
N GLN A 126 15.24 -13.59 -4.24
CA GLN A 126 16.20 -14.55 -4.81
C GLN A 126 17.20 -15.06 -3.77
N ASP A 127 17.22 -14.42 -2.60
CA ASP A 127 18.15 -14.71 -1.51
C ASP A 127 17.52 -15.62 -0.43
N ASP A 128 16.27 -16.04 -0.58
CA ASP A 128 15.56 -16.95 0.35
C ASP A 128 15.86 -18.43 0.03
N ASP A 129 15.84 -19.29 1.06
CA ASP A 129 16.00 -20.74 0.88
C ASP A 129 14.64 -21.32 0.44
N ASP A 130 14.40 -21.35 -0.88
CA ASP A 130 13.15 -21.79 -1.49
C ASP A 130 12.80 -23.27 -1.20
N ASP A 131 12.16 -23.55 -0.06
CA ASP A 131 11.50 -24.83 0.23
C ASP A 131 10.00 -24.75 -0.12
N PRO A 132 9.54 -25.50 -1.14
CA PRO A 132 8.15 -25.46 -1.61
C PRO A 132 7.13 -25.92 -0.56
N ASP A 133 7.56 -26.60 0.51
CA ASP A 133 6.70 -27.04 1.61
C ASP A 133 6.56 -25.99 2.73
N THR A 134 7.22 -24.83 2.61
CA THR A 134 7.13 -23.74 3.59
C THR A 134 5.79 -23.03 3.52
N GLU A 135 5.11 -22.90 4.67
CA GLU A 135 3.86 -22.16 4.77
C GLU A 135 4.07 -20.66 4.53
N LEU A 136 3.11 -19.99 3.87
CA LEU A 136 3.24 -18.60 3.44
C LEU A 136 3.71 -17.65 4.55
N TYR A 137 3.17 -17.79 5.76
CA TYR A 137 3.48 -16.87 6.87
C TYR A 137 4.90 -17.01 7.43
N LEU A 138 5.62 -18.07 7.05
CA LEU A 138 7.03 -18.30 7.40
C LEU A 138 8.01 -17.81 6.32
N THR A 139 7.50 -17.43 5.15
CA THR A 139 8.35 -16.96 4.03
C THR A 139 8.85 -15.53 4.27
N GLN A 140 10.07 -15.23 3.81
CA GLN A 140 10.67 -13.90 3.98
C GLN A 140 9.85 -12.79 3.30
N PRO A 141 9.34 -12.92 2.06
CA PRO A 141 8.59 -11.85 1.41
C PRO A 141 7.29 -11.49 2.16
N PHE A 142 6.64 -12.47 2.78
CA PHE A 142 5.46 -12.22 3.61
C PHE A 142 5.83 -11.53 4.93
N ALA A 143 6.85 -12.03 5.63
CA ALA A 143 7.31 -11.47 6.90
C ALA A 143 7.84 -10.03 6.77
N CYS A 144 8.53 -9.72 5.67
CA CYS A 144 9.00 -8.37 5.35
C CYS A 144 7.88 -7.44 4.82
N GLY A 145 6.67 -7.96 4.59
CA GLY A 145 5.53 -7.19 4.09
C GLY A 145 5.64 -6.76 2.62
N THR A 146 6.43 -7.47 1.81
CA THR A 146 6.55 -7.24 0.36
C THR A 146 5.59 -8.08 -0.47
N ALA A 147 4.98 -9.10 0.14
CA ALA A 147 3.94 -9.94 -0.44
C ALA A 147 2.66 -9.89 0.39
N PHE A 148 1.50 -9.89 -0.28
CA PHE A 148 0.19 -10.02 0.35
C PHE A 148 -0.66 -11.01 -0.45
N ALA A 149 -1.00 -12.15 0.13
CA ALA A 149 -1.88 -13.13 -0.50
C ALA A 149 -3.31 -13.01 0.01
N ILE A 150 -4.29 -13.32 -0.84
CA ILE A 150 -5.72 -13.26 -0.48
C ILE A 150 -6.08 -14.36 0.53
N SER A 151 -5.40 -15.51 0.48
CA SER A 151 -5.64 -16.69 1.33
C SER A 151 -5.62 -16.39 2.83
N VAL A 152 -4.81 -15.42 3.26
CA VAL A 152 -4.70 -15.04 4.69
C VAL A 152 -6.02 -14.49 5.25
N LEU A 153 -6.89 -13.96 4.38
CA LEU A 153 -8.20 -13.44 4.75
C LEU A 153 -9.19 -14.54 5.12
N ASP A 154 -8.94 -15.81 4.78
CA ASP A 154 -9.82 -16.93 5.16
C ASP A 154 -9.90 -17.10 6.69
N SER A 155 -8.80 -16.78 7.40
CA SER A 155 -8.76 -16.75 8.87
C SER A 155 -9.66 -15.67 9.48
N LEU A 156 -10.04 -14.64 8.72
CA LEU A 156 -10.98 -13.64 9.20
C LEU A 156 -12.37 -14.24 9.38
N MET A 157 -12.79 -15.18 8.53
CA MET A 157 -14.11 -15.82 8.65
C MET A 157 -14.28 -16.48 10.02
N SER A 158 -13.29 -17.25 10.49
CA SER A 158 -13.33 -17.86 11.82
C SER A 158 -13.27 -16.80 12.93
N THR A 159 -12.44 -15.77 12.76
CA THR A 159 -12.34 -14.66 13.73
C THR A 159 -13.68 -13.93 13.90
N THR A 160 -14.39 -13.66 12.79
CA THR A 160 -15.69 -12.99 12.82
C THR A 160 -16.78 -13.85 13.43
N TYR A 161 -16.71 -15.18 13.25
CA TYR A 161 -17.67 -16.10 13.86
C TYR A 161 -17.56 -16.11 15.39
N PHE A 162 -16.34 -16.06 15.93
CA PHE A 162 -16.13 -16.06 17.38
C PHE A 162 -16.27 -14.65 18.00
N ASN A 163 -16.03 -13.59 17.23
CA ASN A 163 -16.09 -12.22 17.71
C ASN A 163 -16.65 -11.28 16.63
N ASP A 164 -17.95 -11.00 16.75
CA ASP A 164 -18.67 -10.07 15.86
C ASP A 164 -18.05 -8.65 15.83
N SER A 165 -17.41 -8.23 16.93
CA SER A 165 -16.79 -6.90 17.02
C SER A 165 -15.44 -6.82 16.31
N ALA A 166 -14.76 -7.95 16.07
CA ALA A 166 -13.43 -7.97 15.48
C ALA A 166 -13.42 -7.43 14.05
N LEU A 167 -14.40 -7.83 13.22
CA LEU A 167 -14.50 -7.32 11.84
C LEU A 167 -14.73 -5.81 11.80
N THR A 168 -15.59 -5.32 12.70
CA THR A 168 -15.90 -3.89 12.80
C THR A 168 -14.66 -3.09 13.19
N LEU A 169 -13.85 -3.62 14.11
CA LEU A 169 -12.58 -3.03 14.50
C LEU A 169 -11.59 -3.00 13.34
N ILE A 170 -11.36 -4.14 12.68
CA ILE A 170 -10.44 -4.25 11.52
C ILE A 170 -10.88 -3.31 10.41
N ARG A 171 -12.19 -3.27 10.09
CA ARG A 171 -12.74 -2.36 9.08
C ARG A 171 -12.45 -0.92 9.46
N THR A 172 -12.70 -0.51 10.70
CA THR A 172 -12.47 0.87 11.17
C THR A 172 -10.99 1.25 11.06
N LEU A 173 -10.11 0.34 11.45
CA LEU A 173 -8.65 0.53 11.45
C LEU A 173 -8.08 0.62 10.02
N VAL A 174 -8.47 -0.30 9.14
CA VAL A 174 -7.93 -0.42 7.77
C VAL A 174 -8.56 0.59 6.82
N THR A 175 -9.89 0.76 6.87
CA THR A 175 -10.58 1.65 5.91
C THR A 175 -10.48 3.13 6.26
N GLY A 176 -9.90 3.45 7.41
CA GLY A 176 -9.84 4.82 7.92
C GLY A 176 -11.21 5.33 8.33
N GLY A 177 -12.04 4.49 8.96
CA GLY A 177 -13.33 4.87 9.53
C GLY A 177 -14.50 4.91 8.55
N ALA A 178 -14.62 3.91 7.67
CA ALA A 178 -15.84 3.72 6.89
C ALA A 178 -17.02 3.41 7.82
N THR A 179 -17.87 4.41 8.05
CA THR A 179 -19.05 4.28 8.91
C THR A 179 -20.23 3.68 8.12
N PRO A 180 -21.21 3.05 8.79
CA PRO A 180 -22.40 2.52 8.12
C PRO A 180 -23.19 3.59 7.34
N GLU A 181 -23.17 4.85 7.80
CA GLU A 181 -23.80 5.96 7.09
C GLU A 181 -23.13 6.23 5.74
N LEU A 182 -21.80 6.12 5.68
CA LEU A 182 -21.05 6.23 4.43
C LEU A 182 -21.40 5.07 3.48
N GLU A 183 -21.52 3.85 4.01
CA GLU A 183 -21.93 2.69 3.22
C GLU A 183 -23.33 2.87 2.63
N LEU A 184 -24.27 3.44 3.39
CA LEU A 184 -25.61 3.76 2.91
C LEU A 184 -25.59 4.79 1.77
N ILE A 185 -24.84 5.89 1.92
CA ILE A 185 -24.69 6.91 0.88
C ILE A 185 -24.08 6.30 -0.40
N LEU A 186 -23.11 5.40 -0.26
CA LEU A 186 -22.53 4.70 -1.39
C LEU A 186 -23.53 3.72 -2.04
N ALA A 187 -24.38 3.07 -1.24
CA ALA A 187 -25.44 2.19 -1.73
C ALA A 187 -26.53 2.92 -2.52
N GLU A 188 -26.80 4.20 -2.20
CA GLU A 188 -27.69 5.06 -2.99
C GLU A 188 -27.14 5.40 -4.39
N GLY A 189 -25.91 5.01 -4.72
CA GLY A 189 -25.28 5.26 -6.02
C GLY A 189 -24.81 6.71 -6.22
N ALA A 190 -24.91 7.51 -5.16
CA ALA A 190 -24.54 8.92 -5.12
C ALA A 190 -23.03 9.20 -5.22
N GLY A 191 -22.21 8.18 -4.95
CA GLY A 191 -20.75 8.32 -4.79
C GLY A 191 -20.38 9.13 -3.55
N LEU A 192 -19.10 9.51 -3.45
CA LEU A 192 -18.62 10.38 -2.37
C LEU A 192 -19.09 11.82 -2.63
N ARG A 193 -20.02 12.32 -1.81
CA ARG A 193 -20.51 13.71 -1.89
C ARG A 193 -19.77 14.60 -0.89
N GLY A 194 -19.37 15.79 -1.34
CA GLY A 194 -18.81 16.82 -0.46
C GLY A 194 -19.89 17.48 0.40
N GLY A 195 -19.47 18.09 1.50
CA GLY A 195 -20.33 18.86 2.40
C GLY A 195 -19.60 20.06 3.00
N TYR A 196 -20.35 20.95 3.64
CA TYR A 196 -19.78 22.08 4.37
C TYR A 196 -19.08 21.62 5.65
N SER A 197 -18.00 22.32 6.04
CA SER A 197 -17.32 22.06 7.31
C SER A 197 -18.10 22.70 8.45
N THR A 198 -18.72 21.86 9.28
CA THR A 198 -19.37 22.20 10.55
C THR A 198 -18.48 21.78 11.72
N PRO A 199 -18.67 22.34 12.93
CA PRO A 199 -17.90 21.92 14.11
C PRO A 199 -17.95 20.39 14.34
N GLU A 200 -19.13 19.78 14.16
CA GLU A 200 -19.35 18.33 14.29
C GLU A 200 -18.58 17.51 13.24
N THR A 201 -18.52 17.99 11.99
CA THR A 201 -17.77 17.27 10.94
C THR A 201 -16.25 17.45 11.09
N LEU A 202 -15.81 18.52 11.74
CA LEU A 202 -14.41 18.73 12.10
C LEU A 202 -13.98 17.82 13.27
N SER A 203 -14.83 17.61 14.28
CA SER A 203 -14.52 16.67 15.38
C SER A 203 -14.35 15.22 14.91
N ASN A 204 -15.01 14.81 13.82
CA ASN A 204 -14.85 13.48 13.24
C ASN A 204 -13.44 13.21 12.65
N ARG A 205 -12.58 14.23 12.59
CA ARG A 205 -11.18 14.11 12.13
C ARG A 205 -10.23 13.63 13.22
N ASP A 206 -10.62 13.73 14.49
CA ASP A 206 -9.77 13.43 15.65
C ASP A 206 -9.68 11.92 15.94
N ARG A 207 -9.30 11.15 14.93
CA ARG A 207 -9.14 9.70 15.00
C ARG A 207 -7.67 9.32 14.98
N CYS A 208 -7.36 8.21 15.65
CA CYS A 208 -6.00 7.66 15.68
C CYS A 208 -5.46 7.42 14.27
N ARG A 209 -4.15 7.63 14.10
CA ARG A 209 -3.41 7.41 12.85
C ARG A 209 -2.39 6.30 13.08
N ILE A 210 -2.14 5.50 12.05
CA ILE A 210 -1.05 4.54 12.04
C ILE A 210 0.15 5.20 11.35
N ALA A 211 1.29 5.23 12.04
CA ALA A 211 2.54 5.75 11.51
C ALA A 211 3.71 4.91 12.03
N GLN A 212 4.75 4.79 11.23
CA GLN A 212 6.03 4.25 11.68
C GLN A 212 6.87 5.39 12.28
N ILE A 213 7.55 5.11 13.39
CA ILE A 213 8.42 6.05 14.08
C ILE A 213 9.85 5.50 14.00
N ALA A 214 10.76 6.30 13.48
CA ALA A 214 12.18 5.98 13.48
C ALA A 214 12.75 6.23 14.89
N LEU A 215 13.35 5.21 15.50
CA LEU A 215 13.91 5.30 16.85
C LEU A 215 15.20 6.15 16.94
N HIS A 216 15.85 6.40 15.80
CA HIS A 216 17.04 7.24 15.73
C HIS A 216 16.71 8.74 15.70
N ASP A 217 15.44 9.11 15.51
CA ASP A 217 15.03 10.51 15.49
C ASP A 217 14.74 11.04 16.90
N ASN A 218 15.17 12.27 17.17
CA ASN A 218 14.79 13.00 18.38
C ASN A 218 13.27 13.22 18.40
N PRO A 219 12.51 12.84 19.46
CA PRO A 219 12.88 12.82 20.90
C PRO A 219 13.19 11.44 21.51
N TYR A 220 13.34 10.40 20.69
CA TYR A 220 13.54 9.01 21.18
C TYR A 220 15.02 8.65 21.40
N GLU A 221 15.93 9.57 21.07
CA GLU A 221 17.35 9.50 21.39
C GLU A 221 17.52 9.57 22.92
N GLY A 222 17.50 8.41 23.58
CA GLY A 222 17.60 8.28 25.05
C GLY A 222 16.36 7.73 25.76
N ILE A 223 15.30 7.34 25.04
CA ILE A 223 14.21 6.56 25.64
C ILE A 223 14.71 5.13 25.84
N GLY A 224 14.98 4.77 27.10
CA GLY A 224 15.24 3.38 27.48
C GLY A 224 14.03 2.54 27.10
N VAL A 225 14.21 1.63 26.13
CA VAL A 225 13.20 0.63 25.80
C VAL A 225 13.14 -0.33 26.98
N TYR A 226 12.17 -0.13 27.87
CA TYR A 226 11.83 -1.13 28.88
C TYR A 226 11.15 -2.27 28.15
N VAL A 227 11.93 -3.27 27.75
CA VAL A 227 11.39 -4.57 27.38
C VAL A 227 10.78 -5.12 28.67
N LEU A 228 9.45 -5.06 28.76
CA LEU A 228 8.72 -5.87 29.73
C LEU A 228 8.89 -7.31 29.27
N GLU A 229 9.98 -7.94 29.71
CA GLU A 229 10.13 -9.39 29.60
C GLU A 229 8.89 -10.02 30.26
N GLN A 230 8.28 -10.97 29.56
CA GLN A 230 7.09 -11.67 30.01
C GLN A 230 7.36 -12.28 31.39
N PHE A 231 6.68 -11.73 32.41
CA PHE A 231 6.23 -12.44 33.60
C PHE A 231 7.30 -13.34 34.26
N ASP A 232 8.27 -12.73 34.93
CA ASP A 232 8.93 -13.41 36.05
C ASP A 232 7.96 -13.32 37.25
N PRO A 233 7.38 -14.43 37.77
CA PRO A 233 6.19 -14.41 38.63
C PRO A 233 6.45 -13.99 40.08
N GLY A 234 7.44 -13.12 40.35
CA GLY A 234 7.97 -12.91 41.70
C GLY A 234 8.25 -11.47 42.15
N LEU A 235 8.02 -10.43 41.34
CA LEU A 235 8.37 -9.06 41.73
C LEU A 235 7.17 -8.11 41.67
N GLU A 236 6.63 -7.80 42.85
CA GLU A 236 5.70 -6.69 43.05
C GLU A 236 6.35 -5.37 42.59
N TYR A 237 5.67 -4.67 41.69
CA TYR A 237 6.10 -3.36 41.21
C TYR A 237 5.80 -2.28 42.27
N GLU A 238 6.85 -1.78 42.91
CA GLU A 238 6.81 -0.59 43.78
C GLU A 238 7.23 0.66 42.95
N PRO A 239 6.34 1.62 42.68
CA PRO A 239 6.68 2.79 41.89
C PRO A 239 7.50 3.78 42.72
N GLY A 240 8.81 3.92 42.42
CA GLY A 240 9.59 5.04 42.97
C GLY A 240 11.11 4.94 43.00
N LYS A 241 11.73 3.78 42.71
CA LYS A 241 13.20 3.70 42.73
C LYS A 241 13.81 3.97 41.36
N ARG A 242 14.32 5.20 41.18
CA ARG A 242 15.34 5.50 40.18
C ARG A 242 16.63 4.76 40.58
N GLN A 243 17.07 3.79 39.78
CA GLN A 243 18.43 3.27 39.85
C GLN A 243 19.28 4.00 38.79
N PHE A 244 20.46 4.42 39.21
CA PHE A 244 21.43 5.20 38.42
C PHE A 244 22.05 4.38 37.29
#